data_AF-A0A957BQ41-F1
#
_entry.id   AF-A0A957BQ41-F1
#
_cell.length_a   1.000
_cell.length_b   1.000
_cell.length_c   1.000
_cell.angle_alpha   90.00
_cell.angle_beta   90.00
_cell.angle_gamma   90.00
#
_symmetry.space_group_name_H-M   'P 1'
#
loop_
_entity.id
_entity.type
_entity.pdbx_description
1 polymer ?
#
loop_
_entity_poly.entity_id
_entity_poly.type
_entity_poly.pdbx_seq_one_letter_code
_entity_poly.pdbx_strand_id
1 'polypeptide(L)'
;MVDNRNPSHPQLVSLLDHAPRYLGAVIAGLGILVISGWIFDIRLFQSVLPHLATMKFNTALLFLLSGIALMNAQTYKRVTQVCIGLVMLVAALTLLEFVFNWNLGIDEWVIHDTVTAAASGSNPGRMSLLTAVSFLLLGSSLLLTKRPRLAQALTIIGFVIALLALVGYVYGVAALYQMLPYSSMALHTAFAFFVLSLGILATQNNTPLIRIFVSKSAGGVVLRRLLPFVFLALLLPGLVQILGQSQGWYDTEFGAAVSAFLNVVLLVGAIWWMAAAVQRIDSERLAAVATLQRTRDQLEQGVQERTAELAAATQALKANE
;
A
#
# COMPACT_ATOMS: atom_id res chain seq x y z
N MET A 1 22.57 -0.80 -13.47
CA MET A 1 23.01 -2.15 -13.06
C MET A 1 21.84 -2.86 -12.39
N VAL A 2 21.19 -3.77 -13.10
CA VAL A 2 20.20 -4.69 -12.51
C VAL A 2 21.00 -5.67 -11.67
N ASP A 3 20.77 -5.67 -10.36
CA ASP A 3 21.39 -6.63 -9.45
C ASP A 3 20.85 -8.02 -9.78
N ASN A 4 21.63 -8.80 -10.54
CA ASN A 4 21.26 -10.10 -11.09
C ASN A 4 21.23 -11.21 -10.01
N ARG A 5 21.24 -10.84 -8.72
CA ARG A 5 21.38 -11.74 -7.58
C ARG A 5 20.06 -12.34 -7.09
N ASN A 6 18.90 -11.86 -7.56
CA ASN A 6 17.61 -12.44 -7.18
C ASN A 6 16.61 -12.43 -8.35
N PRO A 7 16.24 -13.60 -8.91
CA PRO A 7 15.22 -13.66 -9.93
C PRO A 7 13.88 -13.16 -9.37
N SER A 8 13.20 -12.28 -10.10
CA SER A 8 11.87 -11.78 -9.78
C SER A 8 10.79 -12.79 -10.20
N HIS A 9 9.62 -12.73 -9.57
CA HIS A 9 8.45 -13.48 -10.05
C HIS A 9 7.83 -12.77 -11.27
N PRO A 10 7.83 -13.38 -12.47
CA PRO A 10 7.38 -12.69 -13.69
C PRO A 10 5.89 -12.32 -13.65
N GLN A 11 5.05 -13.16 -13.03
CA GLN A 11 3.62 -12.87 -12.83
C GLN A 11 3.39 -11.67 -11.91
N LEU A 12 4.17 -11.53 -10.83
CA LEU A 12 4.07 -10.41 -9.89
C LEU A 12 4.53 -9.09 -10.53
N VAL A 13 5.59 -9.14 -11.35
CA VAL A 13 6.02 -7.96 -12.14
C VAL A 13 4.91 -7.53 -13.09
N SER A 14 4.36 -8.48 -13.87
CA SER A 14 3.27 -8.19 -14.80
C SER A 14 2.03 -7.62 -14.10
N LEU A 15 1.65 -8.15 -12.94
CA LEU A 15 0.55 -7.62 -12.14
C LEU A 15 0.82 -6.17 -11.73
N LEU A 16 2.01 -5.86 -11.22
CA LEU A 16 2.39 -4.51 -10.79
C LEU A 16 2.43 -3.52 -11.96
N ASP A 17 2.78 -3.96 -13.17
CA ASP A 17 2.78 -3.10 -14.35
C ASP A 17 1.35 -2.66 -14.74
N HIS A 18 0.34 -3.52 -14.53
CA HIS A 18 -1.05 -3.22 -14.84
C HIS A 18 -1.85 -2.63 -13.66
N ALA A 19 -1.42 -2.87 -12.43
CA ALA A 19 -2.12 -2.44 -11.22
C ALA A 19 -2.43 -0.92 -11.18
N PRO A 20 -1.53 0.00 -11.55
CA PRO A 20 -1.83 1.43 -11.56
C PRO A 20 -3.02 1.80 -12.46
N ARG A 21 -3.19 1.11 -13.59
CA ARG A 21 -4.31 1.35 -14.51
C ARG A 21 -5.64 0.91 -13.89
N TYR A 22 -5.70 -0.30 -13.33
CA TYR A 22 -6.92 -0.79 -12.72
C TYR A 22 -7.28 -0.03 -11.44
N LEU A 23 -6.31 0.18 -10.54
CA LEU A 23 -6.54 0.92 -9.30
C LEU A 23 -6.87 2.39 -9.57
N GLY A 24 -6.21 3.01 -10.57
CA GLY A 24 -6.54 4.36 -11.03
C GLY A 24 -7.96 4.47 -11.59
N ALA A 25 -8.42 3.47 -12.36
CA ALA A 25 -9.79 3.41 -12.86
C ALA A 25 -10.83 3.27 -11.73
N VAL A 26 -10.54 2.44 -10.71
CA VAL A 26 -11.40 2.32 -9.52
C VAL A 26 -11.54 3.66 -8.79
N ILE A 27 -10.42 4.37 -8.59
CA ILE A 27 -10.42 5.67 -7.91
C ILE A 27 -11.13 6.74 -8.74
N ALA A 28 -10.91 6.77 -10.05
CA ALA A 28 -11.60 7.67 -10.96
C ALA A 28 -13.12 7.42 -10.97
N GLY A 29 -13.52 6.14 -11.04
CA GLY A 29 -14.92 5.73 -10.97
C GLY A 29 -15.58 6.13 -9.66
N LEU A 30 -14.88 5.98 -8.52
CA LEU A 30 -15.37 6.46 -7.22
C LEU A 30 -15.55 7.99 -7.22
N GLY A 31 -14.59 8.74 -7.76
CA GLY A 31 -14.72 10.20 -7.92
C GLY A 31 -15.95 10.59 -8.74
N ILE A 32 -16.18 9.93 -9.88
CA ILE A 32 -17.37 10.15 -10.73
C ILE A 32 -18.66 9.82 -9.98
N LEU A 33 -18.69 8.71 -9.23
CA LEU A 33 -19.84 8.29 -8.45
C LEU A 33 -20.24 9.36 -7.42
N VAL A 34 -19.26 9.86 -6.65
CA VAL A 34 -19.52 10.89 -5.64
C VAL A 34 -19.88 12.24 -6.27
N ILE A 35 -19.21 12.65 -7.36
CA ILE A 35 -19.58 13.84 -8.15
C ILE A 35 -21.04 13.75 -8.61
N SER A 36 -21.46 12.60 -9.13
CA SER A 36 -22.85 12.35 -9.51
C SER A 36 -23.79 12.43 -8.31
N GLY A 37 -23.33 11.95 -7.14
CA GLY A 37 -24.03 12.09 -5.86
C GLY A 37 -24.33 13.53 -5.47
N TRP A 38 -23.40 14.45 -5.71
CA TRP A 38 -23.60 15.87 -5.46
C TRP A 38 -24.48 16.55 -6.52
N ILE A 39 -24.33 16.19 -7.80
CA ILE A 39 -25.11 16.78 -8.91
C ILE A 39 -26.59 16.39 -8.83
N PHE A 40 -26.88 15.13 -8.51
CA PHE A 40 -28.25 14.59 -8.45
C PHE A 40 -28.83 14.53 -7.03
N ASP A 41 -28.14 15.09 -6.03
CA ASP A 41 -28.50 15.04 -4.61
C ASP A 41 -28.77 13.61 -4.07
N ILE A 42 -27.97 12.63 -4.53
CA ILE A 42 -28.04 11.24 -4.10
C ILE A 42 -27.13 11.03 -2.89
N ARG A 43 -27.71 11.07 -1.68
CA ARG A 43 -26.96 10.93 -0.41
C ARG A 43 -26.16 9.63 -0.29
N LEU A 44 -26.64 8.53 -0.88
CA LEU A 44 -25.96 7.23 -0.86
C LEU A 44 -24.56 7.27 -1.50
N PHE A 45 -24.33 8.20 -2.43
CA PHE A 45 -23.03 8.37 -3.08
C PHE A 45 -22.15 9.38 -2.35
N GLN A 46 -22.75 10.26 -1.53
CA GLN A 46 -22.03 11.23 -0.71
C GLN A 46 -21.51 10.61 0.59
N SER A 47 -22.25 9.67 1.19
CA SER A 47 -21.80 8.91 2.38
C SER A 47 -22.12 7.42 2.26
N VAL A 48 -21.24 6.57 2.82
CA VAL A 48 -21.46 5.10 2.85
C VAL A 48 -22.62 4.74 3.77
N LEU A 49 -22.75 5.47 4.88
CA LEU A 49 -23.79 5.30 5.87
C LEU A 49 -24.35 6.67 6.25
N PRO A 50 -25.66 6.80 6.52
CA PRO A 50 -26.31 8.10 6.74
C PRO A 50 -25.72 8.96 7.88
N HIS A 51 -25.09 8.32 8.86
CA HIS A 51 -24.50 8.98 10.04
C HIS A 51 -22.99 9.24 9.90
N LEU A 52 -22.36 8.78 8.81
CA LEU A 52 -20.94 9.00 8.56
C LEU A 52 -20.71 10.26 7.73
N ALA A 53 -19.49 10.78 7.83
CA ALA A 53 -19.07 11.96 7.09
C ALA A 53 -19.22 11.76 5.57
N THR A 54 -19.68 12.81 4.90
CA THR A 54 -19.79 12.86 3.45
C THR A 54 -18.44 13.18 2.80
N MET A 55 -18.12 12.57 1.66
CA MET A 55 -17.01 13.04 0.83
C MET A 55 -17.42 14.29 0.05
N LYS A 56 -16.63 15.35 0.20
CA LYS A 56 -16.88 16.65 -0.43
C LYS A 56 -16.69 16.61 -1.94
N PHE A 57 -17.37 17.51 -2.66
CA PHE A 57 -17.27 17.61 -4.11
C PHE A 57 -15.84 17.83 -4.59
N ASN A 58 -15.14 18.80 -4.01
CA ASN A 58 -13.73 19.08 -4.29
C ASN A 58 -12.87 17.81 -4.11
N THR A 59 -13.08 17.05 -3.04
CA THR A 59 -12.37 15.81 -2.73
C THR A 59 -12.61 14.78 -3.83
N ALA A 60 -13.86 14.58 -4.26
CA ALA A 60 -14.22 13.67 -5.33
C ALA A 60 -13.55 14.04 -6.67
N LEU A 61 -13.50 15.34 -6.99
CA LEU A 61 -12.79 15.84 -8.16
C LEU A 61 -11.28 15.57 -8.08
N LEU A 62 -10.66 15.78 -6.92
CA LEU A 62 -9.24 15.48 -6.73
C LEU A 62 -8.95 13.97 -6.87
N PHE A 63 -9.84 13.09 -6.42
CA PHE A 63 -9.69 11.66 -6.66
C PHE A 63 -9.87 11.29 -8.13
N LEU A 64 -10.83 11.90 -8.84
CA LEU A 64 -10.98 11.71 -10.28
C LEU A 64 -9.66 12.05 -11.01
N LEU A 65 -9.10 13.23 -10.73
CA LEU A 65 -7.81 13.65 -11.29
C LEU A 65 -6.65 12.73 -10.86
N SER A 66 -6.60 12.30 -9.60
CA SER A 66 -5.57 11.37 -9.11
C SER A 66 -5.67 10.01 -9.78
N GLY A 67 -6.89 9.51 -10.03
CA GLY A 67 -7.13 8.25 -10.73
C GLY A 67 -6.69 8.33 -12.20
N ILE A 68 -7.06 9.40 -12.90
CA ILE A 68 -6.58 9.67 -14.28
C ILE A 68 -5.05 9.77 -14.31
N ALA A 69 -4.44 10.48 -13.36
CA ALA A 69 -3.00 10.58 -13.26
C ALA A 69 -2.36 9.19 -13.07
N LEU A 70 -2.90 8.37 -12.17
CA LEU A 70 -2.35 7.05 -11.88
C LEU A 70 -2.45 6.09 -13.08
N MET A 71 -3.56 6.12 -13.81
CA MET A 71 -3.73 5.33 -15.06
C MET A 71 -2.68 5.68 -16.12
N ASN A 72 -2.26 6.95 -16.13
CA ASN A 72 -1.35 7.50 -17.13
C ASN A 72 0.11 7.62 -16.64
N ALA A 73 0.39 7.24 -15.39
CA ALA A 73 1.68 7.46 -14.72
C ALA A 73 2.89 6.91 -15.49
N GLN A 74 2.70 5.78 -16.17
CA GLN A 74 3.77 5.10 -16.92
C GLN A 74 3.79 5.49 -18.42
N THR A 75 2.66 5.88 -18.99
CA THR A 75 2.51 6.10 -20.45
C THR A 75 2.53 7.59 -20.83
N TYR A 76 1.74 8.43 -20.16
CA TYR A 76 1.57 9.85 -20.49
C TYR A 76 1.96 10.73 -19.30
N LYS A 77 3.27 10.94 -19.13
CA LYS A 77 3.82 11.71 -18.00
C LYS A 77 3.27 13.13 -17.88
N ARG A 78 3.01 13.81 -19.00
CA ARG A 78 2.43 15.17 -19.00
C ARG A 78 1.03 15.20 -18.41
N VAL A 79 0.17 14.23 -18.73
CA VAL A 79 -1.18 14.11 -18.15
C VAL A 79 -1.08 13.95 -16.64
N THR A 80 -0.19 13.05 -16.19
CA THR A 80 0.07 12.81 -14.76
C THR A 80 0.53 14.10 -14.06
N GLN A 81 1.47 14.84 -14.66
CA GLN A 81 2.00 16.10 -14.12
C GLN A 81 0.94 17.18 -13.99
N VAL A 82 0.10 17.36 -15.01
CA VAL A 82 -0.97 18.36 -14.98
C VAL A 82 -2.03 17.99 -13.96
N CYS A 83 -2.55 16.76 -13.99
CA CYS A 83 -3.56 16.30 -13.04
C CYS A 83 -3.08 16.40 -11.59
N ILE A 84 -1.88 15.91 -11.27
CA ILE A 84 -1.36 15.97 -9.91
C ILE A 84 -0.94 17.39 -9.52
N GLY A 85 -0.46 18.20 -10.46
CA GLY A 85 -0.19 19.62 -10.21
C GLY A 85 -1.44 20.36 -9.75
N LEU A 86 -2.58 20.12 -10.41
CA LEU A 86 -3.88 20.66 -9.99
C LEU A 86 -4.33 20.09 -8.63
N VAL A 87 -4.16 18.78 -8.41
CA VAL A 87 -4.51 18.14 -7.13
C VAL A 87 -3.74 18.77 -5.97
N MET A 88 -2.43 18.92 -6.11
CA MET A 88 -1.58 19.52 -5.10
C MET A 88 -1.86 21.00 -4.91
N LEU A 89 -2.18 21.74 -5.98
CA LEU A 89 -2.53 23.15 -5.87
C LEU A 89 -3.76 23.34 -4.99
N VAL A 90 -4.85 22.62 -5.28
CA VAL A 90 -6.08 22.71 -4.48
C VAL A 90 -5.82 22.26 -3.05
N ALA A 91 -5.14 21.13 -2.85
CA ALA A 91 -4.83 20.64 -1.50
C ALA A 91 -3.93 21.61 -0.70
N ALA A 92 -2.96 22.27 -1.35
CA ALA A 92 -2.12 23.28 -0.72
C ALA A 92 -2.94 24.52 -0.33
N LEU A 93 -3.80 25.02 -1.22
CA LEU A 93 -4.68 26.15 -0.92
C LEU A 93 -5.60 25.83 0.27
N THR A 94 -6.19 24.63 0.32
CA THR A 94 -7.00 24.22 1.47
C THR A 94 -6.19 24.10 2.76
N LEU A 95 -4.92 23.68 2.71
CA LEU A 95 -4.05 23.73 3.89
C LEU A 95 -3.76 25.17 4.34
N LEU A 96 -3.56 26.11 3.41
CA LEU A 96 -3.37 27.52 3.76
C LEU A 96 -4.63 28.10 4.43
N GLU A 97 -5.82 27.70 4.00
CA GLU A 97 -7.07 28.06 4.69
C GLU A 97 -7.12 27.58 6.14
N PHE A 98 -6.60 26.39 6.43
CA PHE A 98 -6.48 25.89 7.81
C PHE A 98 -5.44 26.65 8.63
N VAL A 99 -4.30 27.01 8.04
CA VAL A 99 -3.19 27.70 8.75
C VAL A 99 -3.54 29.15 9.05
N PHE A 100 -4.12 29.87 8.08
CA PHE A 100 -4.48 31.28 8.22
C PHE A 100 -5.89 31.50 8.77
N ASN A 101 -6.67 30.43 8.94
CA ASN A 101 -8.07 30.48 9.34
C ASN A 101 -8.91 31.38 8.42
N TRP A 102 -8.63 31.34 7.12
CA TRP A 102 -9.32 32.12 6.09
C TRP A 102 -10.26 31.23 5.28
N ASN A 103 -11.20 31.87 4.58
CA ASN A 103 -12.05 31.21 3.59
C ASN A 103 -11.80 31.84 2.22
N LEU A 104 -11.09 31.12 1.36
CA LEU A 104 -10.81 31.51 -0.02
C LEU A 104 -12.03 31.29 -0.93
N GLY A 105 -13.06 30.58 -0.45
CA GLY A 105 -14.27 30.26 -1.21
C GLY A 105 -14.07 29.17 -2.26
N ILE A 106 -12.91 28.51 -2.28
CA ILE A 106 -12.60 27.44 -3.24
C ILE A 106 -13.40 26.16 -2.97
N ASP A 107 -13.88 25.98 -1.74
CA ASP A 107 -14.53 24.77 -1.24
C ASP A 107 -15.92 24.53 -1.83
N GLU A 108 -16.64 25.60 -2.16
CA GLU A 108 -18.01 25.58 -2.70
C GLU A 108 -18.10 26.22 -4.09
N TRP A 109 -16.97 26.37 -4.78
CA TRP A 109 -16.93 27.10 -6.06
C TRP A 109 -17.80 26.46 -7.16
N VAL A 110 -18.04 25.14 -7.05
CA VAL A 110 -18.85 24.38 -8.03
C VAL A 110 -20.23 24.03 -7.48
N ILE A 111 -20.31 23.53 -6.24
CA ILE A 111 -21.56 23.11 -5.59
C ILE A 111 -21.53 23.57 -4.14
N HIS A 112 -22.65 24.13 -3.68
CA HIS A 112 -22.86 24.51 -2.27
C HIS A 112 -23.22 23.29 -1.42
N ASP A 113 -22.54 23.13 -0.29
CA ASP A 113 -22.69 22.02 0.64
C ASP A 113 -23.75 22.36 1.70
N THR A 114 -25.01 22.20 1.31
CA THR A 114 -26.17 22.43 2.19
C THR A 114 -26.25 21.43 3.35
N VAL A 115 -25.66 20.25 3.21
CA VAL A 115 -25.65 19.19 4.23
C VAL A 115 -24.78 19.59 5.41
N THR A 116 -23.63 20.20 5.15
CA THR A 116 -22.63 20.56 6.18
C THR A 116 -22.84 21.97 6.69
N ALA A 117 -23.40 22.87 5.87
CA ALA A 117 -23.82 24.20 6.30
C ALA A 117 -24.80 24.18 7.48
N ALA A 118 -25.57 23.09 7.66
CA ALA A 118 -26.46 22.90 8.80
C ALA A 118 -25.73 22.57 10.13
N ALA A 119 -24.44 22.21 10.09
CA ALA A 119 -23.65 21.84 11.27
C ALA A 119 -22.80 23.02 11.77
N SER A 120 -23.13 23.52 12.97
CA SER A 120 -22.46 24.66 13.62
C SER A 120 -20.94 24.49 13.73
N GLY A 121 -20.17 25.51 13.32
CA GLY A 121 -18.71 25.55 13.45
C GLY A 121 -17.93 24.81 12.36
N SER A 122 -18.62 24.30 11.33
CA SER A 122 -17.98 23.66 10.18
C SER A 122 -17.77 24.62 9.01
N ASN A 123 -16.73 24.39 8.20
CA ASN A 123 -16.50 25.08 6.93
C ASN A 123 -17.17 24.25 5.82
N PRO A 124 -18.31 24.68 5.24
CA PRO A 124 -19.03 23.90 4.23
C PRO A 124 -18.16 23.62 3.01
N GLY A 125 -18.26 22.43 2.42
CA GLY A 125 -17.47 22.03 1.25
C GLY A 125 -15.99 21.74 1.53
N ARG A 126 -15.44 22.18 2.68
CA ARG A 126 -14.00 22.04 2.98
C ARG A 126 -13.62 20.60 3.29
N MET A 127 -12.65 20.07 2.54
CA MET A 127 -12.09 18.74 2.81
C MET A 127 -11.35 18.72 4.15
N SER A 128 -11.27 17.56 4.80
CA SER A 128 -10.57 17.47 6.08
C SER A 128 -9.07 17.74 5.97
N LEU A 129 -8.45 18.18 7.07
CA LEU A 129 -7.01 18.42 7.13
C LEU A 129 -6.21 17.18 6.71
N LEU A 130 -6.59 15.99 7.21
CA LEU A 130 -5.97 14.71 6.84
C LEU A 130 -6.13 14.39 5.35
N THR A 131 -7.25 14.78 4.74
CA THR A 131 -7.50 14.60 3.30
C THR A 131 -6.55 15.47 2.47
N ALA A 132 -6.43 16.76 2.81
CA ALA A 132 -5.54 17.69 2.12
C ALA A 132 -4.05 17.29 2.26
N VAL A 133 -3.62 16.91 3.46
CA VAL A 133 -2.27 16.37 3.71
C VAL A 133 -2.03 15.10 2.88
N SER A 134 -2.99 14.18 2.84
CA SER A 134 -2.85 12.92 2.08
C SER A 134 -2.70 13.17 0.58
N PHE A 135 -3.48 14.09 0.00
CA PHE A 135 -3.31 14.48 -1.40
C PHE A 135 -1.94 15.08 -1.69
N LEU A 136 -1.40 15.94 -0.81
CA LEU A 136 -0.07 16.51 -0.99
C LEU A 136 1.03 15.46 -0.89
N LEU A 137 0.96 14.55 0.09
CA LEU A 137 1.94 13.47 0.27
C LEU A 137 1.96 12.53 -0.94
N LEU A 138 0.78 12.05 -1.35
CA LEU A 138 0.66 11.08 -2.44
C LEU A 138 0.89 11.72 -3.82
N GLY A 139 0.42 12.95 -4.03
CA GLY A 139 0.70 13.73 -5.23
C GLY A 139 2.19 14.00 -5.38
N SER A 140 2.84 14.48 -4.31
CA SER A 140 4.29 14.67 -4.29
C SER A 140 5.02 13.38 -4.60
N SER A 141 4.61 12.28 -3.96
CA SER A 141 5.19 10.97 -4.21
C SER A 141 5.12 10.53 -5.68
N LEU A 142 3.99 10.76 -6.35
CA LEU A 142 3.80 10.34 -7.74
C LEU A 142 4.64 11.17 -8.72
N LEU A 143 4.90 12.45 -8.42
CA LEU A 143 5.78 13.30 -9.25
C LEU A 143 7.27 13.10 -8.97
N LEU A 144 7.64 12.57 -7.80
CA LEU A 144 9.02 12.48 -7.34
C LEU A 144 9.80 11.30 -7.93
N THR A 145 10.00 11.31 -9.25
CA THR A 145 10.68 10.23 -9.99
C THR A 145 12.19 10.13 -9.72
N LYS A 146 12.85 11.24 -9.40
CA LYS A 146 14.32 11.29 -9.20
C LYS A 146 14.78 10.87 -7.81
N ARG A 147 13.88 10.82 -6.82
CA ARG A 147 14.20 10.48 -5.42
C ARG A 147 13.32 9.31 -4.95
N PRO A 148 13.56 8.08 -5.44
CA PRO A 148 12.66 6.95 -5.25
C PRO A 148 12.43 6.56 -3.78
N ARG A 149 13.45 6.71 -2.92
CA ARG A 149 13.31 6.46 -1.47
C ARG A 149 12.38 7.46 -0.79
N LEU A 150 12.46 8.74 -1.18
CA LEU A 150 11.60 9.78 -0.62
C LEU A 150 10.17 9.63 -1.13
N ALA A 151 9.97 9.34 -2.42
CA ALA A 151 8.66 8.99 -2.97
C ALA A 151 8.02 7.84 -2.18
N GLN A 152 8.77 6.74 -1.98
CA GLN A 152 8.29 5.61 -1.20
C GLN A 152 7.91 5.99 0.25
N ALA A 153 8.75 6.77 0.93
CA ALA A 153 8.44 7.22 2.28
C ALA A 153 7.13 8.03 2.32
N LEU A 154 6.94 8.97 1.39
CA LEU A 154 5.70 9.76 1.29
C LEU A 154 4.47 8.87 1.01
N THR A 155 4.61 7.86 0.15
CA THR A 155 3.51 6.90 -0.10
C THR A 155 3.18 6.09 1.15
N ILE A 156 4.20 5.62 1.88
CA ILE A 156 4.00 4.84 3.11
C ILE A 156 3.32 5.69 4.18
N ILE A 157 3.72 6.96 4.34
CA ILE A 157 3.06 7.86 5.29
C ILE A 157 1.60 8.06 4.90
N GLY A 158 1.30 8.36 3.62
CA GLY A 158 -0.08 8.48 3.14
C GLY A 158 -0.90 7.20 3.32
N PHE A 159 -0.29 6.04 3.06
CA PHE A 159 -0.88 4.72 3.30
C PHE A 159 -1.22 4.50 4.78
N VAL A 160 -0.30 4.85 5.69
CA VAL A 160 -0.52 4.73 7.14
C VAL A 160 -1.61 5.66 7.62
N ILE A 161 -1.68 6.91 7.13
CA ILE A 161 -2.79 7.84 7.45
C ILE A 161 -4.14 7.23 7.03
N ALA A 162 -4.22 6.72 5.80
CA ALA A 162 -5.44 6.08 5.29
C ALA A 162 -5.81 4.83 6.10
N LEU A 163 -4.82 4.00 6.45
CA LEU A 163 -5.02 2.80 7.27
C LEU A 163 -5.49 3.15 8.69
N LEU A 164 -4.89 4.16 9.33
CA LEU A 164 -5.31 4.65 10.64
C LEU A 164 -6.74 5.18 10.61
N ALA A 165 -7.12 5.92 9.57
CA ALA A 165 -8.50 6.38 9.42
C ALA A 165 -9.48 5.21 9.25
N LEU A 166 -9.15 4.20 8.43
CA LEU A 166 -9.96 2.98 8.27
C LEU A 166 -10.10 2.21 9.58
N VAL A 167 -9.00 2.02 10.32
CA VAL A 167 -9.00 1.42 11.66
C VAL A 167 -9.87 2.26 12.60
N GLY A 168 -9.75 3.58 12.58
CA GLY A 168 -10.61 4.48 13.34
C GLY A 168 -12.09 4.25 13.11
N TYR A 169 -12.50 4.06 11.85
CA TYR A 169 -13.89 3.73 11.52
C TYR A 169 -14.30 2.34 12.01
N VAL A 170 -13.43 1.32 11.86
CA VAL A 170 -13.71 -0.05 12.33
C VAL A 170 -13.89 -0.09 13.84
N TYR A 171 -13.05 0.64 14.58
CA TYR A 171 -13.04 0.64 16.03
C TYR A 171 -13.95 1.73 16.65
N GLY A 172 -14.59 2.58 15.84
CA GLY A 172 -15.40 3.71 16.32
C GLY A 172 -14.59 4.81 17.03
N VAL A 173 -13.27 4.86 16.82
CA VAL A 173 -12.37 5.83 17.46
C VAL A 173 -12.28 7.09 16.60
N ALA A 174 -13.16 8.06 16.89
CA ALA A 174 -13.25 9.33 16.18
C ALA A 174 -11.89 10.05 16.06
N ALA A 175 -11.05 10.02 17.09
CA ALA A 175 -9.73 10.68 17.10
C ALA A 175 -8.77 10.22 15.97
N LEU A 176 -9.01 9.05 15.36
CA LEU A 176 -8.14 8.51 14.29
C LEU A 176 -8.55 8.97 12.88
N TYR A 177 -9.77 9.47 12.69
CA TYR A 177 -10.26 9.98 11.40
C TYR A 177 -10.84 11.40 11.49
N GLN A 178 -10.97 11.95 12.71
CA GLN A 178 -11.39 13.30 13.01
C GLN A 178 -10.27 13.99 13.80
N MET A 179 -9.83 15.14 13.32
CA MET A 179 -8.85 15.96 14.03
C MET A 179 -9.56 17.22 14.54
N LEU A 180 -10.17 17.14 15.72
CA LEU A 180 -10.90 18.27 16.31
C LEU A 180 -9.99 19.51 16.38
N PRO A 181 -10.46 20.70 15.97
CA PRO A 181 -11.84 21.07 15.60
C PRO A 181 -12.19 20.88 14.10
N TYR A 182 -11.33 20.27 13.29
CA TYR A 182 -11.51 20.14 11.85
C TYR A 182 -12.47 19.00 11.45
N SER A 183 -12.94 19.07 10.19
CA SER A 183 -13.86 18.07 9.65
C SER A 183 -13.23 16.67 9.61
N SER A 184 -14.10 15.67 9.64
CA SER A 184 -13.72 14.26 9.61
C SER A 184 -13.45 13.77 8.19
N MET A 185 -12.45 12.91 8.04
CA MET A 185 -12.16 12.23 6.78
C MET A 185 -13.22 11.17 6.52
N ALA A 186 -13.99 11.23 5.42
CA ALA A 186 -15.01 10.23 5.12
C ALA A 186 -14.46 8.80 4.96
N LEU A 187 -15.27 7.79 5.29
CA LEU A 187 -14.86 6.37 5.23
C LEU A 187 -14.37 5.94 3.84
N HIS A 188 -15.16 6.26 2.81
CA HIS A 188 -14.84 5.93 1.43
C HIS A 188 -13.67 6.80 0.91
N THR A 189 -13.45 8.00 1.44
CA THR A 189 -12.23 8.79 1.22
C THR A 189 -10.99 8.08 1.77
N ALA A 190 -11.04 7.55 2.99
CA ALA A 190 -9.95 6.76 3.58
C ALA A 190 -9.65 5.50 2.75
N PHE A 191 -10.69 4.79 2.32
CA PHE A 191 -10.54 3.67 1.41
C PHE A 191 -9.93 4.06 0.07
N ALA A 192 -10.36 5.18 -0.52
CA ALA A 192 -9.81 5.69 -1.78
C ALA A 192 -8.32 6.02 -1.66
N PHE A 193 -7.88 6.65 -0.57
CA PHE A 193 -6.45 6.89 -0.32
C PHE A 193 -5.65 5.61 -0.08
N PHE A 194 -6.24 4.63 0.61
CA PHE A 194 -5.63 3.32 0.78
C PHE A 194 -5.36 2.67 -0.59
N VAL A 195 -6.37 2.64 -1.47
CA VAL A 195 -6.26 2.11 -2.84
C VAL A 195 -5.28 2.94 -3.70
N LEU A 196 -5.34 4.27 -3.61
CA LEU A 196 -4.42 5.17 -4.31
C LEU A 196 -2.97 4.94 -3.92
N SER A 197 -2.71 4.73 -2.63
CA SER A 197 -1.37 4.46 -2.12
C SER A 197 -0.81 3.13 -2.65
N LEU A 198 -1.64 2.08 -2.72
CA LEU A 198 -1.27 0.80 -3.34
C LEU A 198 -0.95 0.96 -4.84
N GLY A 199 -1.76 1.76 -5.54
CA GLY A 199 -1.52 2.08 -6.96
C GLY A 199 -0.22 2.83 -7.17
N ILE A 200 0.06 3.85 -6.36
CA ILE A 200 1.31 4.61 -6.42
C ILE A 200 2.50 3.71 -6.10
N LEU A 201 2.42 2.85 -5.07
CA LEU A 201 3.46 1.86 -4.77
C LEU A 201 3.76 0.94 -5.96
N ALA A 202 2.74 0.53 -6.71
CA ALA A 202 2.92 -0.27 -7.92
C ALA A 202 3.61 0.48 -9.07
N THR A 203 3.66 1.82 -9.06
CA THR A 203 4.48 2.59 -10.02
C THR A 203 5.96 2.68 -9.62
N GLN A 204 6.30 2.30 -8.38
CA GLN A 204 7.63 2.51 -7.79
C GLN A 204 8.54 1.28 -7.89
N ASN A 205 8.60 0.64 -9.07
CA ASN A 205 9.34 -0.61 -9.31
C ASN A 205 10.84 -0.57 -8.94
N ASN A 206 11.44 0.62 -8.84
CA ASN A 206 12.84 0.82 -8.50
C ASN A 206 13.15 0.99 -7.00
N THR A 207 12.16 0.85 -6.13
CA THR A 207 12.32 1.09 -4.69
C THR A 207 12.66 -0.19 -3.91
N PRO A 208 13.37 -0.10 -2.76
CA PRO A 208 13.76 -1.27 -1.97
C PRO A 208 12.60 -2.16 -1.56
N LEU A 209 11.49 -1.58 -1.08
CA LEU A 209 10.33 -2.36 -0.61
C LEU A 209 9.70 -3.19 -1.75
N ILE A 210 9.46 -2.57 -2.91
CA ILE A 210 8.86 -3.25 -4.07
C ILE A 210 9.81 -4.31 -4.63
N ARG A 211 11.12 -4.03 -4.66
CA ARG A 211 12.12 -5.03 -5.07
C ARG A 211 12.11 -6.26 -4.17
N ILE A 212 12.02 -6.08 -2.84
CA ILE A 212 11.89 -7.21 -1.91
C ILE A 212 10.57 -7.94 -2.15
N PHE A 213 9.46 -7.20 -2.25
CA PHE A 213 8.12 -7.75 -2.45
C PHE A 213 7.98 -8.60 -3.71
N VAL A 214 8.70 -8.29 -4.79
CA VAL A 214 8.65 -9.03 -6.07
C VAL A 214 9.72 -10.12 -6.17
N SER A 215 10.78 -10.03 -5.36
CA SER A 215 11.88 -11.00 -5.38
C SER A 215 11.43 -12.41 -4.98
N LYS A 216 12.10 -13.42 -5.54
CA LYS A 216 12.02 -14.82 -5.08
C LYS A 216 12.84 -15.09 -3.81
N SER A 217 13.42 -14.05 -3.21
CA SER A 217 14.22 -14.19 -1.99
C SER A 217 13.39 -14.64 -0.79
N ALA A 218 14.06 -15.17 0.24
CA ALA A 218 13.45 -15.46 1.53
C ALA A 218 12.72 -14.23 2.10
N GLY A 219 13.33 -13.04 2.00
CA GLY A 219 12.72 -11.78 2.43
C GLY A 219 11.43 -11.45 1.68
N GLY A 220 11.38 -11.71 0.37
CA GLY A 220 10.17 -11.52 -0.44
C GLY A 220 9.05 -12.49 -0.06
N VAL A 221 9.38 -13.76 0.19
CA VAL A 221 8.41 -14.76 0.65
C VAL A 221 7.87 -14.41 2.03
N VAL A 222 8.75 -14.00 2.95
CA VAL A 222 8.37 -13.55 4.29
C VAL A 222 7.43 -12.36 4.20
N LEU A 223 7.81 -11.31 3.46
CA LEU A 223 7.00 -10.09 3.32
C LEU A 223 5.59 -10.41 2.78
N ARG A 224 5.48 -11.20 1.71
CA ARG A 224 4.18 -11.57 1.11
C ARG A 224 3.31 -12.42 2.02
N ARG A 225 3.91 -13.31 2.83
CA ARG A 225 3.17 -14.17 3.77
C ARG A 225 2.77 -13.43 5.04
N LEU A 226 3.55 -12.45 5.49
CA LEU A 226 3.28 -11.71 6.73
C LEU A 226 2.19 -10.65 6.53
N LEU A 227 2.14 -9.99 5.37
CA LEU A 227 1.14 -8.97 5.05
C LEU A 227 -0.31 -9.34 5.38
N PRO A 228 -0.87 -10.49 4.95
CA PRO A 228 -2.25 -10.83 5.31
C PRO A 228 -2.43 -10.94 6.83
N PHE A 229 -1.49 -11.53 7.56
CA PHE A 229 -1.56 -11.62 9.02
C PHE A 229 -1.51 -10.24 9.69
N VAL A 230 -0.76 -9.27 9.15
CA VAL A 230 -0.78 -7.89 9.68
C VAL A 230 -2.18 -7.31 9.61
N PHE A 231 -2.86 -7.43 8.47
CA PHE A 231 -4.23 -6.92 8.33
C PHE A 231 -5.23 -7.70 9.17
N LEU A 232 -5.10 -9.03 9.25
CA LEU A 232 -5.96 -9.86 10.09
C LEU A 232 -5.78 -9.49 11.57
N ALA A 233 -4.55 -9.41 12.06
CA ALA A 233 -4.25 -9.07 13.46
C ALA A 233 -4.70 -7.64 13.81
N LEU A 234 -4.63 -6.72 12.84
CA LEU A 234 -5.07 -5.33 13.04
C LEU A 234 -6.60 -5.17 13.07
N LEU A 235 -7.34 -5.96 12.28
CA LEU A 235 -8.78 -5.76 12.07
C LEU A 235 -9.67 -6.78 12.78
N LEU A 236 -9.32 -8.07 12.76
CA LEU A 236 -10.19 -9.13 13.27
C LEU A 236 -10.47 -9.06 14.77
N PRO A 237 -9.46 -8.87 15.67
CA PRO A 237 -9.70 -8.79 17.11
C PRO A 237 -10.73 -7.72 17.47
N GLY A 238 -10.53 -6.49 16.97
CA GLY A 238 -11.45 -5.39 17.20
C GLY A 238 -12.86 -5.64 16.70
N LEU A 239 -12.99 -6.17 15.48
CA LEU A 239 -14.30 -6.50 14.92
C LEU A 239 -15.03 -7.53 15.77
N VAL A 240 -14.35 -8.59 16.20
CA VAL A 240 -14.94 -9.61 17.07
C VAL A 240 -15.40 -8.97 18.37
N GLN A 241 -14.56 -8.14 19.01
CA GLN A 241 -14.88 -7.44 20.25
C GLN A 241 -16.11 -6.56 20.15
N ILE A 242 -16.17 -5.71 19.12
CA ILE A 242 -17.26 -4.75 18.94
C ILE A 242 -18.56 -5.46 18.61
N LEU A 243 -18.52 -6.50 17.77
CA LEU A 243 -19.69 -7.29 17.43
C LEU A 243 -20.22 -8.07 18.63
N GLY A 244 -19.34 -8.70 19.43
CA GLY A 244 -19.77 -9.42 20.62
C GLY A 244 -20.34 -8.51 21.71
N GLN A 245 -19.75 -7.33 21.92
CA GLN A 245 -20.26 -6.33 22.86
C GLN A 245 -21.61 -5.75 22.40
N SER A 246 -21.73 -5.38 21.12
CA SER A 246 -22.98 -4.80 20.59
C SER A 246 -24.15 -5.79 20.59
N GLN A 247 -23.88 -7.10 20.54
CA GLN A 247 -24.89 -8.16 20.68
C GLN A 247 -25.12 -8.60 22.14
N GLY A 248 -24.39 -8.03 23.10
CA GLY A 248 -24.50 -8.38 24.52
C GLY A 248 -23.97 -9.76 24.87
N TRP A 249 -23.08 -10.35 24.05
CA TRP A 249 -22.48 -11.66 24.34
C TRP A 249 -21.49 -11.62 25.49
N TYR A 250 -20.85 -10.48 25.72
CA TYR A 250 -19.90 -10.28 26.80
C TYR A 250 -19.63 -8.80 27.10
N ASP A 251 -19.13 -8.55 28.31
CA ASP A 251 -18.75 -7.21 28.77
C ASP A 251 -17.40 -6.74 28.19
N THR A 252 -17.07 -5.47 28.46
CA THR A 252 -15.87 -4.82 27.91
C THR A 252 -14.58 -5.54 28.23
N GLU A 253 -14.41 -5.99 29.48
CA GLU A 253 -13.21 -6.66 29.96
C GLU A 253 -13.02 -8.03 29.29
N PHE A 254 -14.08 -8.83 29.22
CA PHE A 254 -14.05 -10.13 28.56
C PHE A 254 -13.81 -9.97 27.05
N GLY A 255 -14.42 -8.97 26.41
CA GLY A 255 -14.17 -8.66 25.01
C GLY A 255 -12.71 -8.28 24.73
N ALA A 256 -12.10 -7.50 25.62
CA ALA A 256 -10.68 -7.17 25.52
C ALA A 256 -9.79 -8.42 25.67
N ALA A 257 -10.15 -9.34 26.58
CA ALA A 257 -9.45 -10.62 26.74
C ALA A 257 -9.57 -11.51 25.49
N VAL A 258 -10.76 -11.60 24.89
CA VAL A 258 -11.01 -12.33 23.63
C VAL A 258 -10.19 -11.73 22.48
N SER A 259 -10.16 -10.41 22.35
CA SER A 259 -9.32 -9.71 21.37
C SER A 259 -7.84 -10.03 21.55
N ALA A 260 -7.34 -9.93 22.79
CA ALA A 260 -5.94 -10.21 23.09
C ALA A 260 -5.59 -11.66 22.76
N PHE A 261 -6.45 -12.61 23.14
CA PHE A 261 -6.28 -14.02 22.82
C PHE A 261 -6.29 -14.28 21.31
N LEU A 262 -7.24 -13.71 20.57
CA LEU A 262 -7.31 -13.84 19.12
C LEU A 262 -6.05 -13.26 18.45
N ASN A 263 -5.55 -12.14 18.94
CA ASN A 263 -4.32 -11.53 18.44
C ASN A 263 -3.11 -12.46 18.68
N VAL A 264 -2.99 -13.08 19.86
CA VAL A 264 -1.95 -14.08 20.14
C VAL A 264 -2.05 -15.27 19.18
N VAL A 265 -3.26 -15.82 18.97
CA VAL A 265 -3.48 -16.92 18.03
C VAL A 265 -3.05 -16.55 16.61
N LEU A 266 -3.42 -15.35 16.14
CA LEU A 266 -3.03 -14.86 14.82
C LEU A 266 -1.52 -14.67 14.69
N LEU A 267 -0.86 -14.11 15.71
CA LEU A 267 0.59 -13.93 15.73
C LEU A 267 1.34 -15.28 15.76
N VAL A 268 0.91 -16.22 16.59
CA VAL A 268 1.49 -17.57 16.64
C VAL A 268 1.29 -18.30 15.31
N GLY A 269 0.10 -18.20 14.71
CA GLY A 269 -0.18 -18.75 13.39
C GLY A 269 0.71 -18.14 12.30
N ALA A 270 0.91 -16.81 12.33
CA ALA A 270 1.81 -16.11 11.43
C ALA A 270 3.26 -16.59 11.59
N ILE A 271 3.75 -16.70 12.83
CA ILE A 271 5.10 -17.17 13.15
C ILE A 271 5.30 -18.61 12.67
N TRP A 272 4.34 -19.51 12.92
CA TRP A 272 4.41 -20.89 12.44
C TRP A 272 4.46 -20.94 10.91
N TRP A 273 3.55 -20.22 10.25
CA TRP A 273 3.49 -20.19 8.79
C TRP A 273 4.79 -19.64 8.18
N MET A 274 5.36 -18.62 8.81
CA MET A 274 6.66 -18.05 8.43
C MET A 274 7.80 -19.04 8.66
N ALA A 275 7.85 -19.70 9.81
CA ALA A 275 8.88 -20.69 10.12
C ALA A 275 8.86 -21.83 9.10
N ALA A 276 7.67 -22.35 8.76
CA ALA A 276 7.52 -23.37 7.72
C ALA A 276 7.94 -22.86 6.33
N ALA A 277 7.70 -21.58 6.02
CA ALA A 277 8.16 -20.96 4.78
C ALA A 277 9.68 -20.91 4.69
N VAL A 278 10.31 -20.42 5.77
CA VAL A 278 11.75 -20.21 5.85
C VAL A 278 12.48 -21.53 5.86
N GLN A 279 11.99 -22.52 6.62
CA GLN A 279 12.56 -23.86 6.67
C GLN A 279 12.58 -24.52 5.29
N ARG A 280 11.51 -24.38 4.50
CA ARG A 280 11.47 -24.92 3.14
C ARG A 280 12.55 -24.27 2.26
N ILE A 281 12.65 -22.95 2.28
CA ILE A 281 13.65 -22.22 1.49
C ILE A 281 15.08 -22.59 1.91
N ASP A 282 15.32 -22.71 3.21
CA ASP A 282 16.63 -23.08 3.72
C ASP A 282 17.01 -24.52 3.36
N SER A 283 16.04 -25.45 3.41
CA SER A 283 16.25 -26.84 2.97
C SER A 283 16.58 -26.96 1.47
N GLU A 284 15.89 -26.20 0.61
CA GLU A 284 16.16 -26.15 -0.83
C GLU A 284 17.56 -25.56 -1.09
N ARG A 285 17.95 -24.53 -0.32
CA ARG A 285 19.29 -23.93 -0.39
C ARG A 285 20.37 -24.93 0.03
N LEU A 286 20.19 -25.63 1.14
CA LEU A 286 21.15 -26.62 1.64
C LEU A 286 21.33 -27.77 0.64
N ALA A 287 20.25 -28.26 0.02
CA ALA A 287 20.31 -29.28 -1.02
C ALA A 287 21.05 -28.81 -2.28
N ALA A 288 20.83 -27.56 -2.71
CA ALA A 288 21.55 -26.97 -3.84
C ALA A 288 23.05 -26.83 -3.56
N VAL A 289 23.43 -26.40 -2.35
CA VAL A 289 24.84 -26.31 -1.93
C VAL A 289 25.50 -27.68 -1.92
N ALA A 290 24.84 -28.70 -1.36
CA ALA A 290 25.37 -30.06 -1.33
C ALA A 290 25.55 -30.65 -2.74
N THR A 291 24.65 -30.34 -3.67
CA THR A 291 24.76 -30.77 -5.07
C THR A 291 25.96 -30.13 -5.75
N LEU A 292 26.17 -28.81 -5.55
CA LEU A 292 27.33 -28.10 -6.09
C LEU A 292 28.65 -28.63 -5.55
N GLN A 293 28.71 -28.99 -4.26
CA GLN A 293 29.89 -29.61 -3.68
C GLN A 293 30.19 -30.97 -4.32
N ARG A 294 29.18 -31.84 -4.47
CA ARG A 294 29.35 -33.13 -5.16
C ARG A 294 29.85 -33.00 -6.59
N THR A 295 29.28 -32.08 -7.37
CA THR A 295 29.73 -31.83 -8.75
C THR A 295 31.17 -31.32 -8.78
N ARG A 296 31.55 -30.45 -7.82
CA ARG A 296 32.92 -29.96 -7.70
C ARG A 296 33.90 -31.10 -7.37
N ASP A 297 33.57 -31.94 -6.40
CA ASP A 297 34.43 -33.05 -5.98
C ASP A 297 34.63 -34.06 -7.13
N GLN A 298 33.57 -34.35 -7.90
CA GLN A 298 33.64 -35.18 -9.10
C GLN A 298 34.56 -34.57 -10.19
N LEU A 299 34.49 -33.25 -10.39
CA LEU A 299 35.35 -32.55 -11.34
C LEU A 299 36.81 -32.58 -10.88
N GLU A 300 37.08 -32.36 -9.58
CA GLU A 300 38.43 -32.43 -9.02
C GLU A 300 39.03 -33.83 -9.16
N GLN A 301 38.24 -34.89 -8.90
CA GLN A 301 38.65 -36.28 -9.13
C GLN A 301 38.96 -36.56 -10.61
N GLY A 302 38.05 -36.19 -11.52
CA GLY A 302 38.27 -36.40 -12.95
C GLY A 302 39.49 -35.63 -13.50
N VAL A 303 39.76 -34.44 -12.97
CA VAL A 303 40.98 -33.68 -13.32
C VAL A 303 42.23 -34.41 -12.82
N GLN A 304 42.23 -34.94 -11.60
CA GLN A 304 43.34 -35.71 -11.05
C GLN A 304 43.61 -36.99 -11.83
N GLU A 305 42.58 -37.73 -12.23
CA GLU A 305 42.72 -38.92 -13.07
C GLU A 305 43.34 -38.59 -14.42
N ARG A 306 42.84 -37.55 -15.10
CA ARG A 306 43.38 -37.10 -16.38
C ARG A 306 44.82 -36.61 -16.30
N THR A 307 45.18 -35.86 -15.26
CA THR A 307 46.56 -35.42 -15.08
C THR A 307 47.50 -36.58 -14.77
N ALA A 308 47.06 -37.59 -14.03
CA ALA A 308 47.82 -38.82 -13.81
C ALA A 308 48.00 -39.63 -15.10
N GLU A 309 46.95 -39.79 -15.92
CA GLU A 309 47.02 -40.43 -17.25
C GLU A 309 48.02 -39.71 -18.16
N LEU A 310 47.94 -38.38 -18.23
CA LEU A 310 48.85 -37.54 -19.02
C LEU A 310 50.30 -37.66 -18.55
N ALA A 311 50.53 -37.67 -17.24
CA ALA A 311 51.86 -37.86 -16.66
C ALA A 311 52.44 -39.25 -17.01
N ALA A 312 51.62 -40.30 -16.90
CA ALA A 312 52.03 -41.65 -17.28
C ALA A 312 52.33 -41.76 -18.79
N ALA A 313 51.48 -41.19 -19.64
CA ALA A 313 51.67 -41.19 -21.09
C ALA A 313 52.93 -40.42 -21.53
N THR A 314 53.19 -39.25 -20.92
CA THR A 314 54.43 -38.49 -21.18
C THR A 314 55.68 -39.22 -20.69
N GLN A 315 55.59 -39.96 -19.58
CA GLN A 315 56.69 -40.77 -19.07
C GLN A 315 56.99 -41.98 -19.96
N ALA A 316 55.96 -42.64 -20.50
CA ALA A 316 56.12 -43.73 -21.46
C ALA A 316 56.73 -43.26 -22.80
N LEU A 317 56.34 -42.08 -23.28
CA LEU A 317 56.94 -41.45 -24.47
C LEU A 317 58.44 -41.21 -24.28
N LYS A 318 58.85 -40.66 -23.13
CA LYS A 318 60.27 -40.42 -22.80
C LYS A 318 61.10 -41.70 -22.63
N ALA A 319 60.48 -42.85 -22.36
CA ALA A 319 61.18 -44.11 -22.18
C ALA A 319 61.47 -44.84 -23.51
N ASN A 320 60.82 -44.42 -24.61
CA ASN A 320 60.98 -44.97 -25.95
C ASN A 320 61.88 -44.11 -26.87
N GLU A 321 62.45 -43.02 -26.35
CA GLU A 321 63.51 -42.22 -26.97
C GLU A 321 64.88 -42.62 -26.40
#